data_AF-A0A963PDH5-F1
#
_entry.id   AF-A0A963PDH5-F1
#
_cell.length_a   1.000
_cell.length_b   1.000
_cell.length_c   1.000
_cell.angle_alpha   90.00
_cell.angle_beta   90.00
_cell.angle_gamma   90.00
#
_symmetry.space_group_name_H-M   'P 1'
#
loop_
_entity.id
_entity.type
_entity.pdbx_description
1 polymer ?
#
loop_
_entity_poly.entity_id
_entity_poly.type
_entity_poly.pdbx_seq_one_letter_code
_entity_poly.pdbx_strand_id
1 'polypeptide(L)'
;SRSSYPQPGWAEQSAEAIWDSTRQVIDAVAADAGGEGIDALAISNQRETVIAWDSETGKPVGPAILWQCTRTADACARLSAAGHDKRVEAATGLAINPMFPAPKLAWIIDNRPQARALLDAG
;
A
#
# COMPACT_ATOMS: atom_id res chain seq x y z
N SER A 1 -11.40 9.86 -1.69
CA SER A 1 -10.48 9.22 -2.66
C SER A 1 -11.25 8.18 -3.48
N ARG A 2 -11.28 8.30 -4.82
CA ARG A 2 -11.96 7.33 -5.70
C ARG A 2 -10.97 6.26 -6.16
N SER A 3 -11.41 4.99 -6.18
CA SER A 3 -10.60 3.90 -6.72
C SER A 3 -10.59 3.91 -8.25
N SER A 4 -9.45 3.58 -8.84
CA SER A 4 -9.26 3.38 -10.28
C SER A 4 -8.96 1.92 -10.61
N TYR A 5 -9.37 1.49 -11.80
CA TYR A 5 -9.20 0.13 -12.30
C TYR A 5 -8.60 0.19 -13.72
N PRO A 6 -7.30 0.52 -13.84
CA PRO A 6 -6.69 0.83 -15.15
C PRO A 6 -6.57 -0.39 -16.07
N GLN A 7 -6.57 -1.59 -15.50
CA GLN A 7 -6.48 -2.87 -16.22
C GLN A 7 -7.30 -3.94 -15.49
N PRO A 8 -7.70 -5.03 -16.16
CA PRO A 8 -8.31 -6.19 -15.50
C PRO A 8 -7.48 -6.67 -14.30
N GLY A 9 -8.12 -6.82 -13.14
CA GLY A 9 -7.45 -7.22 -11.88
C GLY A 9 -6.66 -6.11 -11.17
N TRP A 10 -6.55 -4.91 -11.75
CA TRP A 10 -5.89 -3.79 -11.11
C TRP A 10 -6.87 -2.96 -10.30
N ALA A 11 -6.52 -2.65 -9.05
CA ALA A 11 -7.27 -1.75 -8.20
C ALA A 11 -6.29 -0.81 -7.50
N GLU A 12 -6.48 0.50 -7.71
CA GLU A 12 -5.57 1.55 -7.26
C GLU A 12 -6.32 2.73 -6.63
N GLN A 13 -5.61 3.52 -5.82
CA GLN A 13 -6.05 4.84 -5.34
C GLN A 13 -4.89 5.82 -5.40
N SER A 14 -5.16 7.10 -5.65
CA SER A 14 -4.13 8.14 -5.50
C SER A 14 -3.69 8.22 -4.04
N ALA A 15 -2.39 8.07 -3.79
CA ALA A 15 -1.80 8.18 -2.47
C ALA A 15 -1.95 9.60 -1.90
N GLU A 16 -1.74 10.62 -2.74
CA GLU A 16 -1.96 12.02 -2.37
C GLU A 16 -3.42 12.28 -2.02
N ALA A 17 -4.38 11.73 -2.80
CA ALA A 17 -5.79 11.90 -2.50
C ALA A 17 -6.24 11.20 -1.20
N ILE A 18 -5.60 10.08 -0.83
CA ILE A 18 -5.82 9.44 0.47
C ILE A 18 -5.35 10.39 1.58
N TRP A 19 -4.12 10.91 1.47
CA TRP A 19 -3.55 11.82 2.44
C TRP A 19 -4.38 13.11 2.59
N ASP A 20 -4.70 13.78 1.49
CA ASP A 20 -5.47 15.01 1.49
C ASP A 20 -6.85 14.82 2.10
N SER A 21 -7.55 13.73 1.75
CA SER A 21 -8.86 13.46 2.36
C SER A 21 -8.78 13.18 3.86
N THR A 22 -7.71 12.52 4.30
CA THR A 22 -7.47 12.23 5.73
C THR A 22 -7.19 13.53 6.48
N ARG A 23 -6.29 14.37 5.94
CA ARG A 23 -5.94 15.67 6.50
C ARG A 23 -7.15 16.61 6.58
N GLN A 24 -7.97 16.68 5.53
CA GLN A 24 -9.18 17.51 5.54
C GLN A 24 -10.15 17.14 6.66
N VAL A 25 -10.34 15.86 6.94
CA VAL A 25 -11.19 15.41 8.04
C VAL A 25 -10.56 15.74 9.40
N ILE A 26 -9.24 15.54 9.55
CA ILE A 26 -8.52 15.91 10.77
C ILE A 26 -8.65 17.42 11.04
N ASP A 27 -8.41 18.25 10.02
CA ASP A 27 -8.50 19.72 10.11
C ASP A 27 -9.92 20.16 10.52
N ALA A 28 -10.95 19.52 9.94
CA ALA A 28 -12.35 19.83 10.26
C ALA A 28 -12.71 19.45 11.71
N VAL A 29 -12.29 18.27 12.17
CA VAL A 29 -12.54 17.81 13.56
C VAL A 29 -11.77 18.66 14.57
N ALA A 30 -10.52 19.02 14.27
CA ALA A 30 -9.72 19.87 15.14
C ALA A 30 -10.32 21.29 15.28
N ALA A 31 -10.85 21.83 14.18
CA ALA A 31 -11.55 23.11 14.19
C ALA A 31 -12.84 23.07 15.01
N ASP A 32 -13.64 21.99 14.89
CA ASP A 32 -14.87 21.79 15.67
C ASP A 32 -14.60 21.63 17.17
N ALA A 33 -13.50 20.95 17.53
CA ALA A 33 -13.06 20.78 18.92
C ALA A 33 -12.47 22.05 19.55
N GLY A 34 -12.26 23.13 18.81
CA GLY A 34 -11.74 24.39 19.35
C GLY A 34 -10.25 24.38 19.73
N GLY A 35 -9.48 23.42 19.24
CA GLY A 35 -8.01 23.34 19.42
C GLY A 35 -7.52 22.90 20.81
N GLU A 36 -8.38 22.92 21.83
CA GLU A 36 -8.09 22.44 23.18
C GLU A 36 -9.01 21.25 23.49
N GLY A 37 -8.45 20.04 23.71
CA GLY A 37 -9.24 18.85 24.09
C GLY A 37 -9.01 17.57 23.30
N ILE A 38 -7.95 17.48 22.47
CA ILE A 38 -7.55 16.22 21.84
C ILE A 38 -6.44 15.57 22.66
N ASP A 39 -6.80 14.61 23.50
CA ASP A 39 -5.85 13.88 24.34
C ASP A 39 -5.12 12.74 23.60
N ALA A 40 -5.73 12.21 22.53
CA ALA A 40 -5.21 11.05 21.82
C ALA A 40 -5.67 10.99 20.35
N LEU A 41 -4.87 10.30 19.53
CA LEU A 41 -5.18 9.92 18.15
C LEU A 41 -5.18 8.41 18.02
N ALA A 42 -6.28 7.84 17.52
CA ALA A 42 -6.36 6.44 17.13
C ALA A 42 -6.35 6.33 15.59
N ILE A 43 -5.45 5.52 15.06
CA ILE A 43 -5.34 5.27 13.62
C ILE A 43 -5.87 3.87 13.32
N SER A 44 -6.83 3.81 12.40
CA SER A 44 -7.29 2.57 11.78
C SER A 44 -7.27 2.77 10.27
N ASN A 45 -6.92 1.72 9.53
CA ASN A 45 -6.72 1.80 8.10
C ASN A 45 -7.23 0.54 7.39
N GLN A 46 -7.52 0.69 6.09
CA GLN A 46 -7.61 -0.46 5.22
C GLN A 46 -6.28 -1.22 5.26
N ARG A 47 -6.34 -2.51 5.58
CA ARG A 47 -5.16 -3.36 5.64
C ARG A 47 -4.72 -3.77 4.22
N GLU A 48 -3.51 -4.31 4.12
CA GLU A 48 -2.85 -4.88 2.94
C GLU A 48 -2.65 -3.96 1.70
N THR A 49 -3.27 -2.78 1.65
CA THR A 49 -2.95 -1.73 0.68
C THR A 49 -1.50 -1.26 0.86
N VAL A 50 -0.75 -1.09 -0.25
CA VAL A 50 0.66 -0.69 -0.24
C VAL A 50 0.84 0.66 -0.94
N ILE A 51 1.59 1.56 -0.29
CA ILE A 51 2.12 2.80 -0.85
C ILE A 51 3.63 2.76 -0.65
N ALA A 52 4.39 3.14 -1.67
CA ALA A 52 5.83 3.41 -1.57
C ALA A 52 6.08 4.88 -1.86
N TRP A 53 7.04 5.49 -1.18
CA TRP A 53 7.36 6.91 -1.27
C TRP A 53 8.85 7.13 -1.09
N ASP A 54 9.31 8.28 -1.55
CA ASP A 54 10.64 8.82 -1.26
C ASP A 54 10.67 9.32 0.20
N SER A 55 11.57 8.76 1.02
CA SER A 55 11.69 9.05 2.44
C SER A 55 12.15 10.48 2.74
N GLU A 56 12.89 11.12 1.84
CA GLU A 56 13.36 12.49 2.00
C GLU A 56 12.26 13.51 1.65
N THR A 57 11.52 13.25 0.56
CA THR A 57 10.55 14.22 0.03
C THR A 57 9.11 13.94 0.44
N GLY A 58 8.82 12.74 0.95
CA GLY A 58 7.47 12.26 1.23
C GLY A 58 6.63 11.97 -0.02
N LYS A 59 7.19 12.11 -1.23
CA LYS A 59 6.44 11.99 -2.48
C LYS A 59 6.18 10.52 -2.82
N PRO A 60 4.93 10.12 -3.10
CA PRO A 60 4.64 8.76 -3.54
C PRO A 60 5.33 8.45 -4.87
N VAL A 61 5.86 7.23 -5.01
CA VAL A 61 6.40 6.75 -6.31
C VAL A 61 5.28 6.39 -7.30
N GLY A 62 4.03 6.76 -7.00
CA GLY A 62 2.80 6.56 -7.77
C GLY A 62 1.63 6.06 -6.89
N PRO A 63 0.52 5.56 -7.47
CA PRO A 63 -0.69 5.24 -6.72
C PRO A 63 -0.50 4.08 -5.73
N ALA A 64 -1.35 4.07 -4.71
CA ALA A 64 -1.55 2.97 -3.77
C ALA A 64 -2.09 1.74 -4.52
N ILE A 65 -1.51 0.57 -4.27
CA ILE A 65 -2.03 -0.71 -4.77
C ILE A 65 -2.94 -1.31 -3.71
N LEU A 66 -4.24 -1.41 -4.01
CA LEU A 66 -5.26 -1.81 -3.05
C LEU A 66 -5.22 -3.31 -2.73
N TRP A 67 -5.73 -3.69 -1.56
CA TRP A 67 -5.81 -5.09 -1.10
C TRP A 67 -6.49 -6.04 -2.11
N GLN A 68 -7.55 -5.61 -2.79
CA GLN A 68 -8.28 -6.40 -3.77
C GLN A 68 -7.58 -6.52 -5.14
N CYS A 69 -6.42 -5.89 -5.32
CA CYS A 69 -5.69 -5.95 -6.58
C CYS A 69 -5.06 -7.32 -6.78
N THR A 70 -5.30 -7.93 -7.94
CA THR A 70 -4.81 -9.26 -8.32
C THR A 70 -3.65 -9.22 -9.32
N ARG A 71 -3.05 -8.05 -9.59
CA ARG A 71 -1.95 -7.90 -10.59
C ARG A 71 -0.74 -8.80 -10.33
N THR A 72 -0.57 -9.27 -9.10
CA THR A 72 0.54 -10.11 -8.67
C THR A 72 0.18 -11.60 -8.62
N ALA A 73 -0.98 -12.00 -9.14
CA ALA A 73 -1.43 -13.39 -9.16
C ALA A 73 -0.41 -14.32 -9.83
N ASP A 74 0.15 -13.92 -10.99
CA ASP A 74 1.15 -14.73 -11.69
C ASP A 74 2.45 -14.86 -10.89
N ALA A 75 2.87 -13.81 -10.20
CA ALA A 75 4.04 -13.86 -9.33
C ALA A 75 3.82 -14.80 -8.14
N CYS A 76 2.62 -14.76 -7.55
CA CYS A 76 2.21 -15.68 -6.49
C CYS A 76 2.21 -17.14 -6.99
N ALA A 77 1.61 -17.39 -8.16
CA ALA A 77 1.57 -18.72 -8.76
C ALA A 77 2.97 -19.29 -9.02
N ARG A 78 3.92 -18.46 -9.48
CA ARG A 78 5.32 -18.87 -9.66
C ARG A 78 6.00 -19.24 -8.35
N LEU A 79 5.75 -18.48 -7.28
CA LEU A 79 6.33 -18.78 -5.96
C LEU A 79 5.77 -20.09 -5.38
N SER A 80 4.47 -20.33 -5.53
CA SER A 80 3.86 -21.60 -5.11
C SER A 80 4.36 -22.77 -5.95
N ALA A 81 4.49 -22.61 -7.27
CA ALA A 81 5.07 -23.63 -8.15
C ALA A 81 6.54 -23.96 -7.82
N ALA A 82 7.27 -23.00 -7.26
CA ALA A 82 8.64 -23.19 -6.75
C ALA A 82 8.69 -23.83 -5.34
N GLY A 83 7.54 -24.20 -4.75
CA GLY A 83 7.46 -24.92 -3.48
C GLY A 83 7.59 -24.03 -2.24
N HIS A 84 7.34 -22.72 -2.35
CA HIS A 84 7.52 -21.80 -1.22
C HIS A 84 6.35 -21.75 -0.23
N ASP A 85 5.21 -22.38 -0.51
CA ASP A 85 3.98 -22.25 0.31
C ASP A 85 4.21 -22.58 1.79
N LYS A 86 4.78 -23.76 2.09
CA LYS A 86 5.02 -24.20 3.48
C LYS A 86 5.94 -23.26 4.25
N ARG A 87 6.94 -22.70 3.57
CA ARG A 87 7.90 -21.77 4.19
C ARG A 87 7.22 -20.44 4.52
N VAL A 88 6.41 -19.91 3.61
CA VAL A 88 5.68 -18.66 3.82
C VAL A 88 4.64 -18.82 4.92
N GLU A 89 3.88 -19.91 4.90
CA GLU A 89 2.87 -20.20 5.92
C GLU A 89 3.50 -20.37 7.31
N ALA A 90 4.61 -21.11 7.42
CA ALA A 90 5.31 -21.27 8.70
C ALA A 90 5.87 -19.96 9.25
N ALA A 91 6.30 -19.04 8.37
CA ALA A 91 6.90 -17.77 8.79
C ALA A 91 5.87 -16.67 9.09
N THR A 92 4.70 -16.71 8.44
CA THR A 92 3.74 -15.59 8.45
C THR A 92 2.34 -15.96 8.92
N GLY A 93 2.01 -17.25 8.94
CA GLY A 93 0.63 -17.73 9.12
C GLY A 93 -0.29 -17.48 7.92
N LEU A 94 0.26 -17.04 6.78
CA LEU A 94 -0.50 -16.64 5.60
C LEU A 94 -0.13 -17.49 4.39
N ALA A 95 -1.12 -17.73 3.51
CA ALA A 95 -0.88 -18.32 2.19
C ALA A 95 -0.25 -17.30 1.23
N ILE A 96 0.43 -17.78 0.19
CA ILE A 96 0.90 -16.93 -0.91
C ILE A 96 -0.34 -16.44 -1.68
N ASN A 97 -0.64 -15.15 -1.59
CA ASN A 97 -1.86 -14.58 -2.17
C ASN A 97 -1.62 -13.12 -2.62
N PRO A 98 -2.13 -12.71 -3.81
CA PRO A 98 -1.99 -11.34 -4.30
C PRO A 98 -2.63 -10.29 -3.39
N MET A 99 -3.58 -10.69 -2.52
CA MET A 99 -4.18 -9.83 -1.50
C MET A 99 -3.18 -9.27 -0.51
N PHE A 100 -2.05 -9.95 -0.24
CA PHE A 100 -1.07 -9.51 0.75
C PHE A 100 -0.08 -8.47 0.18
N PRO A 101 0.59 -7.67 1.04
CA PRO A 101 1.42 -6.56 0.60
C PRO A 101 2.76 -6.96 -0.01
N ALA A 102 3.39 -8.05 0.45
CA ALA A 102 4.71 -8.47 -0.01
C ALA A 102 4.84 -8.61 -1.55
N PRO A 103 3.96 -9.34 -2.25
CA PRO A 103 4.05 -9.42 -3.71
C PRO A 103 3.80 -8.07 -4.41
N LYS A 104 2.99 -7.18 -3.82
CA LYS A 104 2.74 -5.83 -4.36
C LYS A 104 3.99 -4.94 -4.24
N LEU A 105 4.70 -5.03 -3.11
CA LEU A 105 5.94 -4.29 -2.91
C LEU A 105 7.02 -4.73 -3.91
N ALA A 106 7.20 -6.04 -4.09
CA ALA A 106 8.09 -6.58 -5.13
C ALA A 106 7.71 -6.04 -6.52
N TRP A 107 6.42 -6.05 -6.86
CA TRP A 107 5.93 -5.49 -8.12
C TRP A 107 6.28 -4.00 -8.27
N ILE A 108 6.12 -3.19 -7.22
CA ILE A 108 6.46 -1.75 -7.25
C ILE A 108 7.95 -1.57 -7.56
N ILE A 109 8.81 -2.30 -6.85
CA ILE A 109 10.27 -2.20 -7.01
C ILE A 109 10.70 -2.64 -8.43
N ASP A 110 10.05 -3.67 -8.98
CA ASP A 110 10.39 -4.20 -10.30
C ASP A 110 9.83 -3.38 -11.47
N ASN A 111 8.72 -2.66 -11.27
CA ASN A 111 7.99 -1.97 -12.34
C ASN A 111 8.09 -0.44 -12.27
N ARG A 112 8.66 0.12 -11.21
CA ARG A 112 8.83 1.57 -11.07
C ARG A 112 10.31 1.91 -10.93
N PRO A 113 10.95 2.49 -11.97
CA PRO A 113 12.37 2.84 -11.94
C PRO A 113 12.73 3.74 -10.74
N GLN A 114 11.85 4.67 -10.37
CA GLN A 114 12.04 5.51 -9.19
C GLN A 114 12.10 4.69 -7.89
N ALA A 115 11.26 3.67 -7.74
CA ALA A 115 11.26 2.82 -6.54
C ALA A 115 12.57 2.01 -6.44
N ARG A 116 13.08 1.52 -7.58
CA ARG A 116 14.38 0.84 -7.63
C ARG A 116 15.52 1.80 -7.27
N ALA A 117 15.54 2.99 -7.85
CA ALA A 117 16.58 4.00 -7.57
C ALA A 117 16.60 4.42 -6.10
N LEU A 118 15.44 4.58 -5.46
CA LEU A 118 15.34 4.88 -4.03
C LEU A 118 15.86 3.72 -3.18
N LEU A 119 15.49 2.47 -3.51
CA LEU A 119 15.99 1.29 -2.79
C LEU A 119 17.52 1.16 -2.87
N ASP A 120 18.10 1.48 -4.02
CA ASP A 120 19.55 1.41 -4.24
C ASP A 120 20.31 2.55 -3.54
N ALA A 121 19.62 3.65 -3.20
CA ALA A 121 20.18 4.82 -2.53
C ALA A 121 20.27 4.68 -0.99
N GLY A 122 19.58 3.70 -0.40
CA GLY A 122 19.54 3.44 1.04
C GLY A 122 18.31 4.01 1.75
#